data_AF-A0A348VF01-F1
#
_entry.id   AF-A0A348VF01-F1
#
_cell.length_a   1.000
_cell.length_b   1.000
_cell.length_c   1.000
_cell.angle_alpha   90.00
_cell.angle_beta   90.00
_cell.angle_gamma   90.00
#
_symmetry.space_group_name_H-M   'P 1'
#
loop_
_entity.id
_entity.type
_entity.pdbx_description
1 polymer ?
#
loop_
_entity_poly.entity_id
_entity_poly.type
_entity_poly.pdbx_seq_one_letter_code
_entity_poly.pdbx_strand_id
1 'polypeptide(L)'
;LVVFFVRHYWEILSTTFDEEYSSVVGMPVKMLRIIISVLLAFYITVTIRAVGTLMMEALLVIPGAVALQLTDSYHTSWKISMVLIAISGVASLILAFYWNLPVSPLMVVILSLSFLVARFVFLQK
;
A
#
# COMPACT_ATOMS: atom_id res chain seq x y z
N LEU A 1 7.71 -13.57 -5.16
CA LEU A 1 7.42 -12.27 -4.53
C LEU A 1 7.63 -12.31 -3.02
N VAL A 2 6.81 -13.03 -2.25
CA VAL A 2 6.88 -13.04 -0.78
C VAL A 2 8.26 -13.43 -0.23
N VAL A 3 8.85 -14.55 -0.69
CA VAL A 3 10.19 -15.00 -0.24
C VAL A 3 11.31 -13.99 -0.55
N PHE A 4 11.23 -13.31 -1.70
CA PHE A 4 12.20 -12.28 -2.10
C PHE A 4 12.14 -11.08 -1.14
N PHE A 5 10.92 -10.59 -0.85
CA PHE A 5 10.68 -9.48 0.06
C PHE A 5 11.08 -9.81 1.50
N VAL A 6 10.78 -11.02 1.99
CA VAL A 6 11.19 -11.45 3.34
C VAL A 6 12.72 -11.51 3.45
N ARG A 7 13.41 -12.02 2.42
CA ARG A 7 14.87 -12.18 2.45
C ARG A 7 15.63 -10.84 2.35
N HIS A 8 15.13 -9.90 1.55
CA HIS A 8 15.79 -8.59 1.33
C HIS A 8 15.10 -7.46 2.10
N TYR A 9 14.33 -7.78 3.14
CA TYR A 9 13.54 -6.80 3.89
C TYR A 9 14.37 -5.61 4.38
N TRP A 10 15.56 -5.87 4.95
CA TRP A 10 16.44 -4.83 5.47
C TRP A 10 17.02 -3.93 4.39
N GLU A 11 17.41 -4.52 3.25
CA GLU A 11 17.97 -3.78 2.11
C GLU A 11 16.92 -2.90 1.42
N ILE A 12 15.69 -3.41 1.29
CA ILE A 12 14.57 -2.66 0.72
C ILE A 12 14.18 -1.51 1.64
N LEU A 13 14.14 -1.77 2.95
CA LEU A 13 13.77 -0.76 3.95
C LEU A 13 14.82 0.36 4.01
N SER A 14 16.11 0.01 4.09
CA SER A 14 17.19 1.00 4.14
C SER A 14 17.21 1.89 2.90
N THR A 15 17.04 1.30 1.72
CA THR A 15 17.03 2.04 0.45
C THR A 15 15.82 2.98 0.32
N THR A 16 14.68 2.62 0.93
CA THR A 16 13.45 3.44 0.87
C THR A 16 13.51 4.65 1.79
N PHE A 17 14.21 4.55 2.92
CA PHE A 17 14.37 5.66 3.85
C PHE A 17 15.56 6.56 3.52
N ASP A 18 16.69 5.98 3.09
CA ASP A 18 17.91 6.73 2.78
C ASP A 18 18.72 6.06 1.64
N GLU A 19 18.45 6.51 0.42
CA GLU A 19 19.14 6.02 -0.79
C GLU A 19 20.62 6.43 -0.82
N GLU A 20 20.98 7.56 -0.20
CA GLU A 20 22.35 8.08 -0.20
C GLU A 20 23.22 7.32 0.82
N TYR A 21 22.70 7.11 2.03
CA TYR A 21 23.36 6.28 3.04
C TYR A 21 23.54 4.83 2.60
N SER A 22 22.50 4.22 2.01
CA SER A 22 22.58 2.83 1.51
C SER A 22 23.60 2.66 0.37
N SER A 23 23.77 3.68 -0.47
CA SER A 23 24.80 3.70 -1.51
C SER A 23 26.22 3.77 -0.92
N VAL A 24 26.41 4.50 0.18
CA VAL A 24 27.71 4.61 0.88
C VAL A 24 28.06 3.33 1.65
N VAL A 25 27.06 2.62 2.18
CA VAL A 25 27.23 1.33 2.88
C VAL A 25 27.53 0.16 1.91
N GLY A 26 27.54 0.43 0.60
CA GLY A 26 27.89 -0.57 -0.42
C GLY A 26 26.73 -1.48 -0.84
N MET A 27 25.48 -1.10 -0.53
CA MET A 27 24.31 -1.85 -1.00
C MET A 27 24.08 -1.61 -2.50
N PRO A 28 23.63 -2.62 -3.27
CA PRO A 28 23.37 -2.48 -4.70
C PRO A 28 22.04 -1.75 -4.99
N VAL A 29 21.93 -0.50 -4.55
CA VAL A 29 20.74 0.36 -4.64
C VAL A 29 20.11 0.39 -6.03
N LYS A 30 20.93 0.58 -7.07
CA LYS A 30 20.46 0.61 -8.47
C LYS A 30 19.79 -0.70 -8.89
N MET A 31 20.35 -1.83 -8.48
CA MET A 31 19.82 -3.15 -8.82
C MET A 31 18.51 -3.43 -8.07
N LEU A 32 18.47 -3.11 -6.77
CA LEU A 32 17.27 -3.24 -5.95
C LEU A 32 16.13 -2.39 -6.51
N ARG A 33 16.40 -1.13 -6.90
CA ARG A 33 15.40 -0.24 -7.50
C ARG A 33 14.81 -0.82 -8.79
N ILE A 34 15.66 -1.34 -9.69
CA ILE A 34 15.20 -1.96 -10.93
C ILE A 34 14.33 -3.19 -10.62
N ILE A 35 14.78 -4.06 -9.72
CA ILE A 35 14.04 -5.28 -9.36
C ILE A 35 12.68 -4.93 -8.75
N ILE A 36 12.63 -3.98 -7.80
CA ILE A 36 11.39 -3.54 -7.16
C ILE A 36 10.43 -2.93 -8.19
N SER A 37 10.92 -2.04 -9.06
CA SER A 37 10.09 -1.41 -10.09
C SER A 37 9.53 -2.42 -11.09
N VAL A 38 10.32 -3.40 -11.53
CA VAL A 38 9.86 -4.46 -12.44
C VAL A 38 8.82 -5.35 -11.75
N LEU A 39 9.05 -5.73 -10.50
CA LEU A 39 8.10 -6.51 -9.70
C LEU A 39 6.79 -5.75 -9.48
N LEU A 40 6.86 -4.45 -9.21
CA LEU A 40 5.70 -3.59 -9.02
C LEU A 40 4.91 -3.43 -10.33
N ALA A 41 5.59 -3.16 -11.44
CA ALA A 41 4.94 -3.06 -12.76
C ALA A 41 4.24 -4.36 -13.15
N PHE A 42 4.88 -5.50 -12.91
CA PHE A 42 4.28 -6.82 -13.12
C PHE A 42 3.04 -7.00 -12.24
N TYR A 43 3.13 -6.68 -10.95
CA TYR A 43 2.01 -6.78 -10.01
C TYR A 43 0.82 -5.89 -10.42
N ILE A 44 1.07 -4.63 -10.77
CA ILE A 44 0.03 -3.69 -11.22
C ILE A 44 -0.65 -4.25 -12.48
N THR A 45 0.12 -4.68 -13.48
CA THR A 45 -0.40 -5.17 -14.76
C THR A 45 -1.32 -6.38 -14.58
N VAL A 46 -0.93 -7.33 -13.71
CA VAL A 46 -1.75 -8.51 -13.41
C VAL A 46 -3.03 -8.13 -12.66
N THR A 47 -2.93 -7.19 -11.71
CA THR A 47 -4.05 -6.80 -10.83
C THR A 47 -5.10 -5.94 -11.55
N ILE A 48 -4.69 -5.09 -12.50
CA ILE A 48 -5.60 -4.21 -13.25
C ILE A 48 -6.76 -4.99 -13.88
N ARG A 49 -6.51 -6.19 -14.41
CA ARG A 49 -7.56 -7.02 -15.03
C ARG A 49 -8.58 -7.55 -14.03
N ALA A 50 -8.18 -7.79 -12.80
CA ALA A 50 -9.05 -8.33 -11.76
C ALA A 50 -9.90 -7.25 -11.09
N VAL A 51 -9.33 -6.04 -10.94
CA VAL A 51 -9.86 -5.04 -10.00
C VAL A 51 -10.26 -3.71 -10.67
N GLY A 52 -9.70 -3.43 -11.85
CA GLY A 52 -9.80 -2.15 -12.53
C GLY A 52 -8.65 -1.20 -12.15
N THR A 53 -8.37 -0.24 -13.05
CA THR A 53 -7.26 0.71 -12.92
C THR A 53 -7.43 1.65 -11.72
N LEU A 54 -8.63 2.21 -11.52
CA LEU A 54 -8.92 3.16 -10.45
C LEU A 54 -8.70 2.58 -9.04
N MET A 55 -9.20 1.37 -8.78
CA MET A 55 -9.07 0.74 -7.47
C MET A 55 -7.63 0.26 -7.22
N MET A 56 -6.86 -0.05 -8.26
CA MET A 56 -5.45 -0.41 -8.14
C MET A 56 -4.59 0.76 -7.61
N GLU A 57 -4.75 1.96 -8.16
CA GLU A 57 -4.02 3.15 -7.70
C GLU A 57 -4.35 3.47 -6.23
N ALA A 58 -5.63 3.40 -5.87
CA ALA A 58 -6.07 3.63 -4.50
C ALA A 58 -5.50 2.59 -3.51
N LEU A 59 -5.49 1.32 -3.90
CA LEU A 59 -4.93 0.22 -3.10
C LEU A 59 -3.43 0.36 -2.87
N LEU A 60 -2.70 0.88 -3.86
CA LEU A 60 -1.25 1.01 -3.78
C LEU A 60 -0.82 2.12 -2.82
N VAL A 61 -1.55 3.24 -2.79
CA VAL A 61 -1.12 4.46 -2.10
C VAL A 61 -1.83 4.67 -0.76
N ILE A 62 -3.16 4.56 -0.74
CA ILE A 62 -3.99 5.02 0.39
C ILE A 62 -3.72 4.24 1.68
N PRO A 63 -3.79 2.89 1.72
CA PRO A 63 -3.66 2.17 2.99
C PRO A 63 -2.29 2.35 3.64
N GLY A 64 -1.21 2.44 2.84
CA GLY A 64 0.11 2.77 3.35
C GLY A 64 0.17 4.18 3.95
N ALA A 65 -0.43 5.17 3.27
CA ALA A 65 -0.48 6.54 3.78
C ALA A 65 -1.34 6.67 5.05
N VAL A 66 -2.44 5.92 5.17
CA VAL A 66 -3.25 5.83 6.40
C VAL A 66 -2.43 5.21 7.53
N ALA A 67 -1.79 4.09 7.25
CA ALA A 67 -1.04 3.35 8.26
C ALA A 67 0.15 4.16 8.81
N LEU A 68 0.91 4.84 7.94
CA LEU A 68 2.01 5.70 8.36
C LEU A 68 1.58 6.93 9.16
N GLN A 69 0.35 7.44 8.98
CA GLN A 69 -0.20 8.50 9.85
C GLN A 69 -0.59 7.97 11.23
N LEU A 70 -0.92 6.69 11.35
CA LEU A 70 -1.34 6.10 12.63
C LEU A 70 -0.17 5.53 13.45
N THR A 71 0.96 5.23 12.81
CA THR A 71 2.14 4.67 13.47
C THR A 71 3.44 5.02 12.75
N ASP A 72 4.47 5.35 13.53
CA ASP A 72 5.84 5.55 13.03
C ASP A 72 6.59 4.23 12.80
N SER A 73 6.03 3.09 13.25
CA SER A 73 6.68 1.79 13.09
C SER A 73 6.27 1.12 11.78
N TYR A 74 7.23 0.90 10.89
CA TYR A 74 7.02 0.21 9.60
C TYR A 74 6.37 -1.17 9.77
N HIS A 75 6.79 -1.91 10.81
CA HIS A 75 6.30 -3.26 11.08
C HIS A 75 4.82 -3.28 11.49
N THR A 76 4.36 -2.20 12.15
CA THR A 76 2.96 -2.00 12.52
C THR A 76 2.18 -1.42 11.34
N SER A 77 2.79 -0.53 10.56
CA SER A 77 2.18 0.09 9.37
C SER A 77 1.74 -0.95 8.33
N TRP A 78 2.58 -1.95 8.07
CA TRP A 78 2.24 -3.05 7.16
C TRP A 78 1.00 -3.85 7.62
N LYS A 79 0.91 -4.14 8.93
CA LYS A 79 -0.24 -4.86 9.49
C LYS A 79 -1.53 -4.03 9.41
N ILE A 80 -1.46 -2.74 9.74
CA ILE A 80 -2.61 -1.82 9.65
C ILE A 80 -3.09 -1.74 8.20
N SER A 81 -2.18 -1.61 7.24
CA SER A 81 -2.51 -1.55 5.81
C SER A 81 -3.25 -2.80 5.35
N MET A 82 -2.78 -3.99 5.75
CA MET A 82 -3.44 -5.26 5.42
C MET A 82 -4.86 -5.35 5.98
N VAL A 83 -5.03 -5.00 7.26
CA VAL A 83 -6.35 -5.00 7.92
C VAL A 83 -7.29 -4.02 7.25
N LEU A 84 -6.80 -2.82 6.92
CA LEU A 84 -7.60 -1.78 6.27
C LEU A 84 -8.09 -2.22 4.88
N ILE A 85 -7.22 -2.85 4.08
CA ILE A 85 -7.59 -3.39 2.77
C ILE A 85 -8.65 -4.49 2.93
N ALA A 86 -8.47 -5.42 3.86
CA ALA A 86 -9.41 -6.51 4.09
C ALA A 86 -10.80 -5.99 4.49
N ILE A 87 -10.86 -5.07 5.46
CA ILE A 87 -12.12 -4.46 5.92
C ILE A 87 -12.78 -3.66 4.79
N SER A 88 -12.01 -2.85 4.06
CA SER A 88 -12.54 -2.02 2.97
C SER A 88 -13.05 -2.87 1.80
N GLY A 89 -12.39 -3.98 1.50
CA GLY A 89 -12.83 -4.94 0.49
C GLY A 89 -14.16 -5.61 0.85
N VAL A 90 -14.30 -6.07 2.10
CA VAL A 90 -15.56 -6.68 2.57
C VAL A 90 -16.68 -5.63 2.63
N ALA A 91 -16.40 -4.43 3.16
CA ALA A 91 -17.37 -3.35 3.25
C ALA A 91 -17.87 -2.90 1.87
N SER A 92 -16.96 -2.68 0.91
CA SER A 92 -17.33 -2.29 -0.45
C SER A 92 -18.16 -3.36 -1.16
N LEU A 93 -17.85 -4.65 -0.95
CA LEU A 93 -18.64 -5.75 -1.51
C LEU A 93 -20.06 -5.78 -0.95
N ILE A 94 -20.22 -5.61 0.37
CA ILE A 94 -21.54 -5.56 1.01
C ILE A 94 -22.33 -4.36 0.50
N LEU A 95 -21.72 -3.18 0.42
CA LEU A 95 -22.37 -1.95 -0.06
C LEU A 95 -22.75 -2.05 -1.54
N ALA A 96 -21.90 -2.68 -2.36
CA ALA A 96 -22.19 -2.94 -3.76
C ALA A 96 -23.42 -3.85 -3.91
N PHE A 97 -23.55 -4.86 -3.05
CA PHE A 97 -24.70 -5.76 -3.05
C PHE A 97 -26.02 -5.03 -2.73
N TYR A 98 -26.03 -4.12 -1.75
CA TYR A 98 -27.24 -3.39 -1.37
C TYR A 98 -27.61 -2.27 -2.35
N TRP A 99 -26.62 -1.52 -2.84
CA TRP A 99 -26.87 -0.34 -3.68
C TRP A 99 -26.78 -0.60 -5.18
N ASN A 100 -26.51 -1.84 -5.62
CA ASN A 100 -26.28 -2.18 -7.04
C ASN A 100 -25.26 -1.27 -7.73
N LEU A 101 -24.27 -0.80 -6.97
CA LEU A 101 -23.18 0.06 -7.45
C LEU A 101 -21.94 -0.78 -7.76
N PRO A 102 -21.07 -0.33 -8.68
CA PRO A 102 -19.82 -1.02 -8.94
C PRO A 102 -18.92 -1.06 -7.70
N VAL A 103 -18.24 -2.18 -7.45
CA VAL A 103 -17.38 -2.38 -6.27
C VAL A 103 -16.16 -1.44 -6.30
N SER A 104 -15.55 -1.24 -7.47
CA SER A 104 -14.29 -0.51 -7.56
C SER A 104 -14.38 0.96 -7.10
N PRO A 105 -15.36 1.78 -7.54
CA PRO A 105 -15.56 3.13 -7.01
C PRO A 105 -15.89 3.16 -5.51
N LEU A 106 -16.71 2.22 -5.04
CA LEU A 106 -17.07 2.15 -3.61
C LEU A 106 -15.85 1.90 -2.74
N MET A 107 -14.95 1.01 -3.16
CA MET A 107 -13.73 0.75 -2.43
C MET A 107 -12.82 1.99 -2.36
N VAL A 108 -12.69 2.74 -3.46
CA VAL A 108 -11.93 4.00 -3.49
C VAL A 108 -12.53 5.02 -2.52
N VAL A 109 -13.86 5.15 -2.48
CA VAL A 109 -14.55 6.06 -1.55
C VAL A 109 -14.28 5.67 -0.10
N ILE A 110 -14.40 4.39 0.25
CA ILE A 110 -14.18 3.89 1.63
C ILE A 110 -12.73 4.13 2.06
N LEU A 111 -11.76 3.80 1.20
CA LEU A 111 -10.34 4.03 1.49
C LEU A 111 -10.05 5.53 1.66
N SER A 112 -10.58 6.37 0.78
CA SER A 112 -10.42 7.83 0.86
C SER A 112 -11.03 8.39 2.15
N LEU A 113 -12.20 7.89 2.56
CA LEU A 113 -12.83 8.27 3.82
C LEU A 113 -11.98 7.86 5.02
N SER A 114 -11.41 6.65 4.98
CA SER A 114 -10.52 6.16 6.05
C SER A 114 -9.27 7.02 6.19
N PHE A 115 -8.74 7.53 5.08
CA PHE A 115 -7.61 8.45 5.05
C PHE A 115 -7.94 9.81 5.64
N LEU A 116 -9.11 10.38 5.30
CA LEU A 116 -9.56 11.62 5.90
C LEU A 116 -9.72 11.46 7.42
N VAL A 117 -10.37 10.39 7.88
CA VAL A 117 -10.57 10.12 9.31
C VAL A 117 -9.23 9.99 10.03
N ALA A 118 -8.29 9.21 9.49
CA ALA A 118 -6.97 9.07 10.09
C ALA A 118 -6.22 10.40 10.17
N ARG A 119 -6.31 11.23 9.11
CA ARG A 119 -5.71 12.56 9.09
C ARG A 119 -6.31 13.52 10.13
N PHE A 120 -7.63 13.50 10.30
CA PHE A 120 -8.29 14.31 11.33
C PHE A 120 -7.89 13.89 12.75
N VAL A 121 -7.77 12.58 13.00
CA VAL A 121 -7.32 12.05 14.30
C VAL A 121 -5.85 12.41 14.57
N PHE A 122 -4.99 12.37 13.56
CA PHE A 122 -3.59 12.76 13.69
C PHE A 122 -3.42 14.26 13.96
N LEU A 123 -4.20 15.12 13.30
CA LEU A 123 -4.18 16.58 13.52
C LEU A 123 -4.61 17.01 14.93
N GLN A 124 -5.27 16.14 15.70
CA GLN A 124 -5.64 16.40 17.08
C GLN A 124 -4.56 16.02 18.11
N LYS A 125 -3.49 15.35 17.68
CA LYS A 125 -2.30 15.08 18.51
C LYS A 125 -1.21 16.11 18.24
#